data_AF-Q11ZP7-F1
#
_entry.id   AF-Q11ZP7-F1
#
_cell.length_a   1.000
_cell.length_b   1.000
_cell.length_c   1.000
_cell.angle_alpha   90.00
_cell.angle_beta   90.00
_cell.angle_gamma   90.00
#
_symmetry.space_group_name_H-M   'P 1'
#
loop_
_entity.id
_entity.type
_entity.pdbx_description
1 polymer ?
#
loop_
_entity_poly.entity_id
_entity_poly.type
_entity_poly.pdbx_seq_one_letter_code
_entity_poly.pdbx_strand_id
1 'polypeptide(L)'
;MDRGWDMSARLVGLKDKPDDIEALRDALVQHQAQPEVAATPPASAGPDRARHVEGSPLPYGATRQPASVPPRQNHGADVGDGEEEIDTSPPAQGERTRLKLYGRAAAHTVEIGPHRRGEDFLGSHVVTFESAKAQPGGTYDWARKLTFQLTPEEMPAAIAVLMNIQPSVRFEYHGKARDKFLELRWQGSGLAVATGQKSLHWVVPVQSAAVYYLLCLFCRAMVHGQPGMNMTDVMAMVGALPGRDPVPPVSA
;
A
#
# COMPACT_ATOMS: atom_id res chain seq x y z
N MET A 1 -19.28 -20.96 10.91
CA MET A 1 -20.64 -20.78 10.37
C MET A 1 -20.54 -19.78 9.24
N ASP A 2 -20.32 -20.30 8.02
CA ASP A 2 -20.19 -19.52 6.80
C ASP A 2 -21.55 -18.98 6.37
N ARG A 3 -21.69 -17.66 6.29
CA ARG A 3 -22.82 -17.05 5.57
C ARG A 3 -22.45 -16.99 4.10
N GLY A 4 -22.84 -18.05 3.39
CA GLY A 4 -22.71 -18.18 1.94
C GLY A 4 -23.42 -17.06 1.21
N TRP A 5 -22.80 -16.65 0.10
CA TRP A 5 -23.25 -15.65 -0.84
C TRP A 5 -24.49 -16.19 -1.59
N ASP A 6 -25.69 -15.74 -1.21
CA ASP A 6 -26.93 -16.22 -1.83
C ASP A 6 -27.17 -15.52 -3.19
N MET A 7 -26.74 -16.18 -4.27
CA MET A 7 -26.98 -15.77 -5.65
C MET A 7 -28.46 -15.88 -6.05
N SER A 8 -29.24 -16.70 -5.36
CA SER A 8 -30.65 -16.94 -5.68
C SER A 8 -31.51 -15.72 -5.32
N ALA A 9 -31.24 -15.08 -4.19
CA ALA A 9 -31.92 -13.85 -3.77
C ALA A 9 -31.68 -12.68 -4.76
N ARG A 10 -30.48 -12.59 -5.34
CA ARG A 10 -30.16 -11.58 -6.35
C ARG A 10 -30.84 -11.83 -7.70
N LEU A 11 -30.95 -13.10 -8.11
CA LEU A 11 -31.64 -13.47 -9.35
C LEU A 11 -33.15 -13.19 -9.27
N VAL A 12 -33.76 -13.32 -8.10
CA VAL A 12 -35.16 -12.92 -7.88
C VAL A 12 -35.32 -11.41 -8.07
N GLY A 13 -34.39 -10.59 -7.56
CA GLY A 13 -34.42 -9.13 -7.74
C GLY A 13 -34.24 -8.63 -9.17
N LEU A 14 -33.67 -9.44 -10.08
CA LEU A 14 -33.60 -9.12 -11.51
C LEU A 14 -34.88 -9.48 -12.27
N LYS A 15 -35.70 -10.42 -11.76
CA LYS A 15 -36.95 -10.83 -12.42
C LYS A 15 -38.00 -9.73 -12.43
N ASP A 16 -37.96 -8.84 -11.45
CA ASP A 16 -38.94 -7.77 -11.26
C ASP A 16 -38.56 -6.44 -11.97
N LYS A 17 -37.45 -6.43 -12.73
CA LYS A 17 -36.94 -5.26 -13.46
C LYS A 17 -36.50 -5.63 -14.88
N PRO A 18 -37.45 -5.87 -15.81
CA PRO A 18 -37.12 -6.25 -17.19
C PRO A 18 -36.26 -5.20 -17.91
N ASP A 19 -36.42 -3.91 -17.57
CA ASP A 19 -35.65 -2.81 -18.13
C ASP A 19 -34.16 -2.88 -17.79
N ASP A 20 -33.82 -3.42 -16.60
CA ASP A 20 -32.42 -3.61 -16.18
C ASP A 20 -31.75 -4.75 -16.97
N ILE A 21 -32.52 -5.73 -17.42
CA ILE A 21 -32.03 -6.86 -18.24
C ILE A 21 -31.74 -6.39 -19.68
N GLU A 22 -32.61 -5.54 -20.24
CA GLU A 22 -32.36 -4.94 -21.56
C GLU A 22 -31.17 -4.00 -21.52
N ALA A 23 -31.06 -3.14 -20.50
CA ALA A 23 -29.90 -2.26 -20.32
C ALA A 23 -28.56 -3.04 -20.18
N LEU A 24 -28.58 -4.19 -19.50
CA LEU A 24 -27.41 -5.07 -19.38
C LEU A 24 -27.08 -5.79 -20.69
N ARG A 25 -28.08 -6.17 -21.49
CA ARG A 25 -27.87 -6.76 -22.81
C ARG A 25 -27.31 -5.74 -23.80
N ASP A 26 -27.83 -4.53 -23.81
CA ASP A 26 -27.35 -3.44 -24.66
C ASP A 26 -25.92 -3.06 -24.31
N ALA A 27 -25.59 -2.98 -23.01
CA ALA A 27 -24.22 -2.74 -22.56
C ALA A 27 -23.26 -3.84 -23.01
N LEU A 28 -23.70 -5.11 -23.00
CA LEU A 28 -22.87 -6.25 -23.44
C LEU A 28 -22.66 -6.24 -24.96
N VAL A 29 -23.69 -5.91 -25.74
CA VAL A 29 -23.61 -5.79 -27.20
C VAL A 29 -22.70 -4.62 -27.61
N GLN A 30 -22.79 -3.48 -26.92
CA GLN A 30 -21.88 -2.34 -27.15
C GLN A 30 -20.42 -2.68 -26.83
N HIS A 31 -20.19 -3.51 -25.82
CA HIS A 31 -18.83 -3.94 -25.45
C HIS A 31 -18.23 -4.98 -26.41
N GLN A 32 -19.07 -5.75 -27.12
CA GLN A 32 -18.66 -6.71 -28.16
C GLN A 32 -18.52 -6.07 -29.55
N ALA A 33 -19.17 -4.92 -29.79
CA ALA A 33 -19.15 -4.22 -31.07
C ALA A 33 -17.99 -3.23 -31.23
N GLN A 34 -17.10 -3.08 -30.25
CA GLN A 34 -15.88 -2.28 -30.42
C GLN A 34 -14.87 -3.07 -31.29
N PRO A 35 -14.46 -2.56 -32.46
CA PRO A 35 -13.45 -3.23 -33.27
C PRO A 35 -12.10 -3.17 -32.57
N GLU A 36 -11.54 -4.35 -32.32
CA GLU A 36 -10.18 -4.57 -31.87
C GLU A 36 -9.21 -3.90 -32.87
N VAL A 37 -8.59 -2.78 -32.46
CA VAL A 37 -7.59 -2.09 -33.29
C VAL A 37 -6.37 -3.01 -33.40
N ALA A 38 -6.25 -3.62 -34.57
CA ALA A 38 -5.20 -4.54 -34.95
C ALA A 38 -3.80 -3.97 -34.67
N ALA A 39 -3.00 -4.72 -33.90
CA ALA A 39 -1.58 -4.50 -33.74
C ALA A 39 -0.84 -5.05 -34.96
N THR A 40 -0.04 -4.21 -35.61
CA THR A 40 0.87 -4.62 -36.70
C THR A 40 2.33 -4.59 -36.19
N PRO A 41 3.07 -5.72 -36.19
CA PRO A 41 4.54 -5.74 -36.06
C PRO A 41 5.19 -5.63 -37.46
N PRO A 42 6.45 -5.14 -37.64
CA PRO A 42 7.70 -5.86 -37.32
C PRO A 42 8.87 -4.88 -36.94
N ALA A 43 10.16 -5.21 -36.73
CA ALA A 43 11.02 -6.26 -37.28
C ALA A 43 12.26 -6.54 -36.40
N SER A 44 12.72 -7.78 -36.50
CA SER A 44 13.98 -8.33 -36.01
C SER A 44 15.18 -7.91 -36.86
N ALA A 45 16.30 -7.57 -36.20
CA ALA A 45 17.65 -7.76 -36.75
C ALA A 45 18.65 -7.91 -35.58
N GLY A 46 19.21 -9.11 -35.42
CA GLY A 46 20.53 -9.30 -34.80
C GLY A 46 21.65 -8.97 -35.81
N PRO A 47 22.95 -9.12 -35.48
CA PRO A 47 23.47 -10.27 -34.70
C PRO A 47 24.62 -9.95 -33.71
N ASP A 48 24.99 -11.01 -32.98
CA ASP A 48 26.33 -11.40 -32.50
C ASP A 48 27.23 -10.40 -31.74
N ARG A 49 27.46 -10.71 -30.46
CA ARG A 49 28.79 -11.16 -30.03
C ARG A 49 28.80 -11.85 -28.68
N ALA A 50 29.25 -13.10 -28.71
CA ALA A 50 29.69 -13.88 -27.57
C ALA A 50 30.80 -13.18 -26.77
N ARG A 51 30.79 -13.37 -25.44
CA ARG A 51 31.98 -13.76 -24.66
C ARG A 51 31.56 -14.29 -23.29
N HIS A 52 31.75 -15.60 -23.14
CA HIS A 52 32.07 -16.27 -21.88
C HIS A 52 33.18 -15.52 -21.12
N VAL A 53 33.02 -15.38 -19.81
CA VAL A 53 34.10 -15.66 -18.84
C VAL A 53 33.45 -16.28 -17.58
N GLU A 54 33.77 -17.55 -17.35
CA GLU A 54 33.64 -18.27 -16.08
C GLU A 54 34.50 -17.62 -14.99
N GLY A 55 34.05 -17.71 -13.74
CA GLY A 55 34.89 -17.33 -12.60
C GLY A 55 34.16 -17.35 -11.27
N SER A 56 33.84 -18.55 -10.76
CA SER A 56 33.71 -18.82 -9.32
C SER A 56 35.02 -19.46 -8.83
N PRO A 57 35.21 -19.69 -7.53
CA PRO A 57 35.34 -18.72 -6.44
C PRO A 57 36.69 -18.95 -5.71
N LEU A 58 37.08 -18.08 -4.77
CA LEU A 58 38.05 -18.49 -3.75
C LEU A 58 37.60 -18.12 -2.32
N PRO A 59 37.86 -19.03 -1.35
CA PRO A 59 37.41 -18.92 0.03
C PRO A 59 38.50 -18.32 0.94
N TYR A 60 38.10 -17.63 1.99
CA TYR A 60 38.90 -17.43 3.20
C TYR A 60 37.88 -17.16 4.33
N GLY A 61 37.72 -18.06 5.30
CA GLY A 61 38.62 -18.14 6.47
C GLY A 61 38.01 -17.28 7.57
N ALA A 62 37.07 -17.81 8.34
CA ALA A 62 37.30 -18.39 9.68
C ALA A 62 37.29 -17.35 10.82
N THR A 63 36.30 -17.55 11.71
CA THR A 63 36.32 -17.32 13.16
C THR A 63 36.62 -15.92 13.71
N ARG A 64 35.62 -15.36 14.41
CA ARG A 64 35.73 -15.06 15.86
C ARG A 64 34.37 -14.71 16.48
N GLN A 65 33.83 -15.66 17.24
CA GLN A 65 33.01 -15.38 18.42
C GLN A 65 33.89 -14.76 19.52
N PRO A 66 33.34 -13.84 20.30
CA PRO A 66 33.34 -13.97 21.76
C PRO A 66 31.92 -13.69 22.29
N ALA A 67 31.31 -14.53 23.13
CA ALA A 67 31.62 -14.91 24.51
C ALA A 67 30.44 -14.43 25.37
N SER A 68 29.72 -15.42 25.89
CA SER A 68 28.64 -15.34 26.87
C SER A 68 29.12 -14.75 28.19
N VAL A 69 28.28 -13.90 28.79
CA VAL A 69 28.42 -13.40 30.17
C VAL A 69 27.43 -14.17 31.06
N PRO A 70 27.83 -14.65 32.26
CA PRO A 70 27.08 -15.61 33.07
C PRO A 70 25.92 -14.98 33.87
N PRO A 71 24.96 -15.79 34.35
CA PRO A 71 23.86 -15.32 35.18
C PRO A 71 24.33 -15.06 36.62
N ARG A 72 23.93 -13.93 37.20
CA ARG A 72 24.14 -13.62 38.61
C ARG A 72 22.88 -14.00 39.38
N GLN A 73 22.96 -15.08 40.15
CA GLN A 73 21.99 -15.42 41.20
C GLN A 73 22.23 -14.49 42.39
N ASN A 74 21.18 -13.86 42.90
CA ASN A 74 21.13 -13.39 44.29
C ASN A 74 19.82 -13.90 44.91
N HIS A 75 19.97 -14.78 45.89
CA HIS A 75 18.95 -15.10 46.89
C HIS A 75 18.90 -13.94 47.90
N GLY A 76 17.69 -13.53 48.26
CA GLY A 76 17.42 -12.60 49.35
C GLY A 76 15.92 -12.40 49.48
N ALA A 77 15.29 -13.22 50.31
CA ALA A 77 13.96 -12.97 50.86
C ALA A 77 14.04 -11.80 51.85
N ASP A 78 13.10 -10.86 51.83
CA ASP A 78 12.16 -10.64 52.94
C ASP A 78 11.05 -9.62 52.59
N VAL A 79 9.93 -9.87 53.25
CA VAL A 79 8.60 -9.24 53.39
C VAL A 79 8.41 -7.73 53.11
N GLY A 80 7.30 -7.45 52.39
CA GLY A 80 6.32 -6.42 52.79
C GLY A 80 6.41 -5.04 52.11
N ASP A 81 5.60 -4.83 51.07
CA ASP A 81 4.48 -3.87 51.07
C ASP A 81 3.85 -3.78 49.67
N GLY A 82 2.52 -3.73 49.62
CA GLY A 82 1.74 -3.73 48.39
C GLY A 82 1.91 -2.42 47.63
N GLU A 83 2.76 -2.44 46.62
CA GLU A 83 2.78 -1.44 45.55
C GLU A 83 2.12 -2.07 44.32
N GLU A 84 1.05 -1.43 43.84
CA GLU A 84 0.39 -1.78 42.58
C GLU A 84 1.46 -1.91 41.48
N GLU A 85 1.64 -3.13 41.00
CA GLU A 85 2.40 -3.41 39.79
C GLU A 85 1.71 -2.68 38.65
N ILE A 86 2.20 -1.47 38.34
CA ILE A 86 1.78 -0.70 37.18
C ILE A 86 2.11 -1.59 35.98
N ASP A 87 1.07 -2.21 35.44
CA ASP A 87 1.13 -2.97 34.21
C ASP A 87 1.68 -2.07 33.09
N THR A 88 2.99 -2.15 32.87
CA THR A 88 3.68 -1.48 31.77
C THR A 88 3.42 -2.16 30.42
N SER A 89 2.38 -3.00 30.33
CA SER A 89 1.89 -3.46 29.04
C SER A 89 1.66 -2.25 28.14
N PRO A 90 2.21 -2.25 26.91
CA PRO A 90 1.93 -1.19 25.97
C PRO A 90 0.41 -1.04 25.84
N PRO A 91 -0.12 0.20 25.77
CA PRO A 91 -1.56 0.43 25.75
C PRO A 91 -2.20 -0.49 24.71
N ALA A 92 -3.26 -1.19 25.14
CA ALA A 92 -4.04 -2.11 24.31
C ALA A 92 -4.19 -1.51 22.93
N GLN A 93 -3.63 -2.19 21.93
CA GLN A 93 -3.60 -1.70 20.55
C GLN A 93 -5.04 -1.49 20.10
N GLY A 94 -5.53 -0.25 20.19
CA GLY A 94 -6.82 0.14 19.63
C GLY A 94 -6.89 -0.33 18.19
N GLU A 95 -8.08 -0.74 17.75
CA GLU A 95 -8.32 -1.38 16.45
C GLU A 95 -7.72 -0.55 15.30
N ARG A 96 -6.48 -0.88 14.92
CA ARG A 96 -5.76 -0.11 13.91
C ARG A 96 -6.34 -0.45 12.54
N THR A 97 -6.94 0.55 11.90
CA THR A 97 -7.45 0.39 10.53
C THR A 97 -6.27 0.14 9.59
N ARG A 98 -6.16 -1.10 9.10
CA ARG A 98 -5.10 -1.55 8.20
C ARG A 98 -5.65 -2.26 6.97
N LEU A 99 -4.97 -2.08 5.84
CA LEU A 99 -5.21 -2.79 4.58
C LEU A 99 -3.94 -3.50 4.16
N LYS A 100 -4.05 -4.76 3.74
CA LYS A 100 -2.92 -5.52 3.18
C LYS A 100 -3.11 -5.70 1.68
N LEU A 101 -2.08 -5.35 0.92
CA LEU A 101 -2.01 -5.48 -0.53
C LEU A 101 -0.92 -6.49 -0.87
N TYR A 102 -1.24 -7.48 -1.67
CA TYR A 102 -0.32 -8.56 -2.03
C TYR A 102 -0.06 -8.57 -3.53
N GLY A 103 1.21 -8.57 -3.90
CA GLY A 103 1.67 -8.75 -5.27
C GLY A 103 2.68 -9.87 -5.36
N ARG A 104 3.05 -10.23 -6.59
CA ARG A 104 4.03 -11.29 -6.87
C ARG A 104 5.43 -10.93 -6.35
N ALA A 105 5.84 -9.67 -6.48
CA ALA A 105 7.20 -9.21 -6.16
C ALA A 105 7.31 -8.53 -4.78
N ALA A 106 6.19 -8.07 -4.22
CA ALA A 106 6.15 -7.35 -2.96
C ALA A 106 4.75 -7.40 -2.32
N ALA A 107 4.67 -7.00 -1.06
CA ALA A 107 3.42 -6.74 -0.35
C ALA A 107 3.52 -5.40 0.38
N HIS A 108 2.38 -4.72 0.53
CA HIS A 108 2.24 -3.48 1.30
C HIS A 108 1.23 -3.67 2.42
N THR A 109 1.57 -3.27 3.64
CA THR A 109 0.59 -2.97 4.70
C THR A 109 0.40 -1.46 4.75
N VAL A 110 -0.84 -1.02 4.63
CA VAL A 110 -1.25 0.39 4.70
C VAL A 110 -2.03 0.59 5.97
N GLU A 111 -1.64 1.53 6.82
CA GLU A 111 -2.21 1.70 8.16
C GLU A 111 -2.32 3.18 8.53
N ILE A 112 -3.40 3.54 9.23
CA ILE A 112 -3.53 4.86 9.86
C ILE A 112 -2.76 4.83 11.19
N GLY A 113 -1.85 5.78 11.36
CA GLY A 113 -1.08 5.92 12.59
C GLY A 113 -0.96 7.37 13.04
N PRO A 114 -0.52 7.62 14.27
CA PRO A 114 -0.31 8.97 14.77
C PRO A 114 0.84 9.65 14.01
N HIS A 115 0.69 10.95 13.76
CA HIS A 115 1.77 11.78 13.25
C HIS A 115 2.88 11.92 14.31
N ARG A 116 4.15 11.81 13.92
CA ARG A 116 5.29 11.86 14.87
C ARG A 116 5.45 13.20 15.58
N ARG A 117 4.90 14.28 15.01
CA ARG A 117 4.91 15.63 15.59
C ARG A 117 3.76 15.88 16.58
N GLY A 118 2.93 14.88 16.87
CA GLY A 118 1.81 15.00 17.82
C GLY A 118 0.59 15.72 17.23
N GLU A 119 -0.35 16.06 18.10
CA GLU A 119 -1.66 16.62 17.77
C GLU A 119 -1.62 18.09 17.31
N ASP A 120 -0.51 18.80 17.57
CA ASP A 120 -0.33 20.22 17.21
C ASP A 120 0.01 20.45 15.72
N PHE A 121 0.12 19.38 14.92
CA PHE A 121 0.38 19.44 13.49
C PHE A 121 -0.93 19.32 12.69
N LEU A 122 -1.00 19.99 11.53
CA LEU A 122 -2.14 19.93 10.60
C LEU A 122 -2.53 18.47 10.35
N GLY A 123 -3.57 17.96 11.01
CA GLY A 123 -3.91 16.54 10.99
C GLY A 123 -3.05 15.72 11.95
N SER A 124 -3.69 15.03 12.90
CA SER A 124 -3.02 14.21 13.91
C SER A 124 -2.57 12.84 13.37
N HIS A 125 -2.90 12.50 12.13
CA HIS A 125 -2.75 11.15 11.58
C HIS A 125 -2.04 11.12 10.24
N VAL A 126 -1.22 10.08 10.06
CA VAL A 126 -0.52 9.76 8.81
C VAL A 126 -1.01 8.43 8.26
N VAL A 127 -0.87 8.26 6.95
CA VAL A 127 -0.99 6.95 6.32
C VAL A 127 0.39 6.36 6.16
N THR A 128 0.66 5.24 6.83
CA THR A 128 1.93 4.53 6.76
C THR A 128 1.84 3.38 5.77
N PHE A 129 2.81 3.31 4.85
CA PHE A 129 3.07 2.17 4.00
C PHE A 129 4.27 1.41 4.55
N GLU A 130 4.05 0.14 4.86
CA GLU A 130 5.11 -0.82 5.13
C GLU A 130 5.18 -1.81 3.97
N SER A 131 6.32 -1.83 3.30
CA SER A 131 6.50 -2.59 2.08
C SER A 131 7.55 -3.66 2.28
N ALA A 132 7.28 -4.89 1.82
CA ALA A 132 8.18 -6.02 1.95
C ALA A 132 8.36 -6.73 0.62
N LYS A 133 9.61 -7.07 0.29
CA LYS A 133 9.95 -7.83 -0.91
C LYS A 133 9.50 -9.28 -0.76
N ALA A 134 9.00 -9.88 -1.83
CA ALA A 134 8.70 -11.32 -1.87
C ALA A 134 9.98 -12.16 -1.71
N GLN A 135 9.85 -13.28 -1.02
CA GLN A 135 10.88 -14.29 -0.84
C GLN A 135 10.51 -15.59 -1.57
N PRO A 136 11.50 -16.46 -1.86
CA PRO A 136 11.22 -17.83 -2.29
C PRO A 136 10.26 -18.52 -1.30
N GLY A 137 9.26 -19.24 -1.81
CA GLY A 137 8.26 -19.91 -0.98
C GLY A 137 6.98 -19.11 -0.71
N GLY A 138 6.80 -17.93 -1.35
CA GLY A 138 5.53 -17.19 -1.30
C GLY A 138 5.33 -16.34 -0.04
N THR A 139 6.39 -16.12 0.75
CA THR A 139 6.40 -15.23 1.91
C THR A 139 7.00 -13.87 1.55
N TYR A 140 7.01 -12.93 2.50
CA TYR A 140 7.56 -11.59 2.31
C TYR A 140 8.55 -11.23 3.44
N ASP A 141 9.64 -10.54 3.08
CA ASP A 141 10.71 -10.14 4.00
C ASP A 141 10.31 -8.91 4.85
N TRP A 142 9.42 -9.11 5.82
CA TRP A 142 8.98 -8.03 6.71
C TRP A 142 10.10 -7.53 7.65
N ALA A 143 11.15 -8.34 7.88
CA ALA A 143 12.29 -7.93 8.70
C ALA A 143 13.12 -6.81 8.01
N ARG A 144 13.12 -6.76 6.67
CA ARG A 144 13.79 -5.73 5.88
C ARG A 144 12.82 -4.80 5.16
N LYS A 145 11.66 -4.55 5.79
CA LYS A 145 10.61 -3.69 5.20
C LYS A 145 11.07 -2.24 5.00
N LEU A 146 10.51 -1.58 3.99
CA LEU A 146 10.57 -0.14 3.79
C LEU A 146 9.34 0.48 4.43
N THR A 147 9.55 1.46 5.30
CA THR A 147 8.45 2.28 5.84
C THR A 147 8.47 3.67 5.20
N PHE A 148 7.31 4.10 4.71
CA PHE A 148 7.01 5.42 4.18
C PHE A 148 5.78 5.98 4.92
N GLN A 149 5.81 7.24 5.34
CA GLN A 149 4.66 7.87 6.00
C GLN A 149 4.21 9.05 5.17
N LEU A 150 2.97 8.99 4.70
CA LEU A 150 2.34 10.08 3.97
C LEU A 150 1.77 11.08 4.97
N THR A 151 2.16 12.33 4.80
CA THR A 151 1.74 13.43 5.66
C THR A 151 0.34 13.94 5.30
N PRO A 152 -0.36 14.63 6.22
CA PRO A 152 -1.66 15.24 5.94
C PRO A 152 -1.67 16.19 4.75
N GLU A 153 -0.59 16.91 4.50
CA GLU A 153 -0.48 17.80 3.34
C GLU A 153 -0.36 17.05 2.01
N GLU A 154 0.13 15.81 2.04
CA GLU A 154 0.27 14.95 0.87
C GLU A 154 -0.97 14.10 0.60
N MET A 155 -1.76 13.79 1.63
CA MET A 155 -2.96 12.96 1.54
C MET A 155 -3.98 13.43 0.48
N PRO A 156 -4.31 14.74 0.34
CA PRO A 156 -5.24 15.21 -0.70
C PRO A 156 -4.85 14.81 -2.12
N ALA A 157 -3.55 14.85 -2.46
CA ALA A 157 -3.09 14.48 -3.80
C ALA A 157 -3.20 12.96 -4.03
N ALA A 158 -2.97 12.15 -2.99
CA ALA A 158 -3.21 10.72 -3.07
C ALA A 158 -4.71 10.40 -3.23
N ILE A 159 -5.58 11.10 -2.50
CA ILE A 159 -7.03 10.97 -2.63
C ILE A 159 -7.49 11.34 -4.05
N ALA A 160 -6.92 12.40 -4.65
CA ALA A 160 -7.23 12.79 -6.02
C ALA A 160 -6.91 11.67 -7.03
N VAL A 161 -5.79 10.97 -6.84
CA VAL A 161 -5.50 9.77 -7.64
C VAL A 161 -6.47 8.64 -7.34
N LEU A 162 -6.76 8.33 -6.07
CA LEU A 162 -7.68 7.24 -5.72
C LEU A 162 -9.13 7.48 -6.23
N MET A 163 -9.53 8.74 -6.36
CA MET A 163 -10.80 9.17 -6.97
C MET A 163 -10.73 9.22 -8.52
N ASN A 164 -9.60 8.87 -9.11
CA ASN A 164 -9.33 8.93 -10.55
C ASN A 164 -9.49 10.34 -11.15
N ILE A 165 -9.27 11.39 -10.35
CA ILE A 165 -9.18 12.78 -10.80
C ILE A 165 -7.80 13.04 -11.42
N GLN A 166 -6.76 12.41 -10.86
CA GLN A 166 -5.40 12.46 -11.35
C GLN A 166 -4.91 11.06 -11.75
N PRO A 167 -4.15 10.93 -12.86
CA PRO A 167 -3.67 9.62 -13.31
C PRO A 167 -2.58 9.06 -12.41
N SER A 168 -1.77 9.93 -11.78
CA SER A 168 -0.70 9.54 -10.88
C SER A 168 -0.30 10.65 -9.91
N VAL A 169 0.36 10.25 -8.83
CA VAL A 169 1.06 11.13 -7.91
C VAL A 169 2.30 10.42 -7.40
N ARG A 170 3.38 11.17 -7.19
CA ARG A 170 4.64 10.67 -6.65
C ARG A 170 5.13 11.61 -5.54
N PHE A 171 5.39 11.04 -4.39
CA PHE A 171 5.91 11.71 -3.21
C PHE A 171 7.36 11.29 -3.02
N GLU A 172 8.28 12.25 -2.99
CA GLU A 172 9.73 12.02 -2.93
C GLU A 172 10.37 12.76 -1.74
N TYR A 173 11.67 12.58 -1.55
CA TYR A 173 12.47 13.26 -0.52
C TYR A 173 12.14 12.85 0.92
N HIS A 174 11.60 11.64 1.11
CA HIS A 174 11.29 11.07 2.42
C HIS A 174 12.45 10.27 3.02
N GLY A 175 12.42 10.08 4.34
CA GLY A 175 13.44 9.35 5.10
C GLY A 175 14.71 10.17 5.39
N LYS A 176 15.59 9.62 6.24
CA LYS A 176 16.80 10.33 6.72
C LYS A 176 17.74 10.76 5.57
N ALA A 177 17.83 9.94 4.53
CA ALA A 177 18.65 10.21 3.35
C ALA A 177 17.88 10.89 2.20
N ARG A 178 16.58 11.22 2.40
CA ARG A 178 15.70 11.86 1.41
C ARG A 178 15.66 11.11 0.06
N ASP A 179 15.74 9.79 0.14
CA ASP A 179 15.88 8.89 -1.01
C ASP A 179 14.71 7.91 -1.13
N LYS A 180 13.66 8.08 -0.31
CA LYS A 180 12.45 7.28 -0.34
C LYS A 180 11.36 7.95 -1.16
N PHE A 181 10.52 7.12 -1.79
CA PHE A 181 9.33 7.57 -2.48
C PHE A 181 8.14 6.63 -2.32
N LEU A 182 6.95 7.20 -2.56
CA LEU A 182 5.69 6.51 -2.78
C LEU A 182 5.07 7.05 -4.07
N GLU A 183 4.56 6.16 -4.92
CA GLU A 183 3.84 6.51 -6.13
C GLU A 183 2.52 5.74 -6.22
N LEU A 184 1.45 6.45 -6.55
CA LEU A 184 0.16 5.87 -6.92
C LEU A 184 -0.07 6.20 -8.38
N ARG A 185 -0.40 5.21 -9.20
CA ARG A 185 -0.62 5.42 -10.63
C ARG A 185 -1.65 4.47 -11.20
N TRP A 186 -2.65 5.00 -11.89
CA TRP A 186 -3.58 4.18 -12.65
C TRP A 186 -2.89 3.50 -13.85
N GLN A 187 -3.21 2.23 -14.06
CA GLN A 187 -2.73 1.38 -15.15
C GLN A 187 -3.91 0.57 -15.69
N GLY A 188 -4.47 0.99 -16.82
CA GLY A 188 -5.69 0.38 -17.36
C GLY A 188 -6.83 0.49 -16.35
N SER A 189 -7.38 -0.66 -15.94
CA SER A 189 -8.47 -0.72 -14.95
C SER A 189 -8.00 -0.77 -13.49
N GLY A 190 -6.70 -0.90 -13.21
CA GLY A 190 -6.16 -1.06 -11.86
C GLY A 190 -5.24 0.08 -11.42
N LEU A 191 -4.85 0.08 -10.15
CA LEU A 191 -3.89 1.02 -9.58
C LEU A 191 -2.56 0.30 -9.29
N ALA A 192 -1.44 0.86 -9.71
CA ALA A 192 -0.12 0.46 -9.26
C ALA A 192 0.26 1.30 -8.03
N VAL A 193 0.60 0.61 -6.93
CA VAL A 193 1.15 1.23 -5.72
C VAL A 193 2.62 0.87 -5.62
N ALA A 194 3.48 1.86 -5.74
CA ALA A 194 4.91 1.66 -5.75
C ALA A 194 5.59 2.39 -4.59
N THR A 195 6.51 1.70 -3.92
CA THR A 195 7.40 2.30 -2.93
C THR A 195 8.83 2.03 -3.33
N GLY A 196 9.74 2.95 -3.03
CA GLY A 196 11.15 2.69 -3.28
C GLY A 196 12.08 3.47 -2.38
N GLN A 197 13.34 3.03 -2.42
CA GLN A 197 14.46 3.69 -1.78
C GLN A 197 15.73 3.46 -2.59
N LYS A 198 16.38 4.53 -3.07
CA LYS A 198 17.51 4.44 -4.01
C LYS A 198 17.14 3.57 -5.23
N SER A 199 17.87 2.48 -5.47
CA SER A 199 17.64 1.51 -6.54
C SER A 199 16.58 0.45 -6.19
N LEU A 200 16.12 0.37 -4.95
CA LEU A 200 15.06 -0.55 -4.56
C LEU A 200 13.70 0.01 -4.98
N HIS A 201 12.92 -0.82 -5.66
CA HIS A 201 11.59 -0.47 -6.13
C HIS A 201 10.64 -1.65 -5.99
N TRP A 202 9.51 -1.45 -5.32
CA TRP A 202 8.52 -2.47 -5.02
C TRP A 202 7.14 -2.00 -5.45
N VAL A 203 6.57 -2.71 -6.43
CA VAL A 203 5.27 -2.38 -7.02
C VAL A 203 4.26 -3.48 -6.68
N VAL A 204 3.09 -3.08 -6.21
CA VAL A 204 1.94 -3.95 -6.00
C VAL A 204 0.78 -3.47 -6.86
N PRO A 205 0.28 -4.29 -7.80
CA PRO A 205 -0.95 -3.98 -8.52
C PRO A 205 -2.15 -4.15 -7.59
N VAL A 206 -3.08 -3.22 -7.68
CA VAL A 206 -4.30 -3.15 -6.86
C VAL A 206 -5.49 -3.14 -7.81
N GLN A 207 -6.38 -4.11 -7.65
CA GLN A 207 -7.61 -4.17 -8.42
C GLN A 207 -8.55 -3.02 -8.06
N SER A 208 -9.38 -2.56 -9.00
CA SER A 208 -10.28 -1.41 -8.81
C SER A 208 -11.17 -1.56 -7.58
N ALA A 209 -11.66 -2.77 -7.30
CA ALA A 209 -12.45 -3.06 -6.10
C ALA A 209 -11.68 -2.82 -4.79
N ALA A 210 -10.36 -3.03 -4.78
CA ALA A 210 -9.51 -2.78 -3.61
C ALA A 210 -9.11 -1.30 -3.45
N VAL A 211 -9.18 -0.51 -4.53
CA VAL A 211 -8.95 0.94 -4.49
C VAL A 211 -9.98 1.64 -3.61
N TYR A 212 -11.22 1.14 -3.57
CA TYR A 212 -12.25 1.63 -2.63
C TYR A 212 -11.77 1.61 -1.17
N TYR A 213 -11.15 0.51 -0.72
CA TYR A 213 -10.66 0.41 0.65
C TYR A 213 -9.47 1.33 0.94
N LEU A 214 -8.61 1.56 -0.07
CA LEU A 214 -7.56 2.59 0.03
C LEU A 214 -8.18 3.98 0.19
N LEU A 215 -9.15 4.34 -0.64
CA LEU A 215 -9.84 5.63 -0.56
C LEU A 215 -10.48 5.82 0.82
N CYS A 216 -11.21 4.82 1.33
CA CYS A 216 -11.78 4.88 2.67
C CYS A 216 -10.73 5.07 3.76
N LEU A 217 -9.58 4.37 3.67
CA LEU A 217 -8.50 4.49 4.66
C LEU A 217 -7.91 5.91 4.67
N PHE A 218 -7.67 6.49 3.49
CA PHE A 218 -7.13 7.85 3.37
C PHE A 218 -8.13 8.91 3.84
N CYS A 219 -9.41 8.80 3.46
CA CYS A 219 -10.45 9.69 3.96
C CYS A 219 -10.60 9.58 5.49
N ARG A 220 -10.53 8.36 6.06
CA ARG A 220 -10.53 8.14 7.52
C ARG A 220 -9.36 8.84 8.20
N ALA A 221 -8.16 8.78 7.62
CA ALA A 221 -7.00 9.45 8.18
C ALA A 221 -7.17 10.99 8.18
N MET A 222 -7.77 11.55 7.14
CA MET A 222 -8.03 12.99 7.03
C MET A 222 -9.09 13.50 8.01
N VAL A 223 -10.14 12.73 8.29
CA VAL A 223 -11.20 13.15 9.24
C VAL A 223 -10.82 12.90 10.70
N HIS A 224 -9.81 12.06 10.95
CA HIS A 224 -9.45 11.70 12.31
C HIS A 224 -8.95 12.91 13.09
N GLY A 225 -9.62 13.23 14.20
CA GLY A 225 -9.29 14.37 15.04
C GLY A 225 -9.73 15.72 14.47
N GLN A 226 -10.61 15.75 13.46
CA GLN A 226 -11.18 16.96 12.88
C GLN A 226 -12.68 17.07 13.24
N PRO A 227 -13.06 17.80 14.31
CA PRO A 227 -14.46 17.94 14.69
C PRO A 227 -15.29 18.54 13.56
N GLY A 228 -16.40 17.89 13.22
CA GLY A 228 -17.34 18.36 12.20
C GLY A 228 -16.95 18.06 10.75
N MET A 229 -15.75 17.53 10.49
CA MET A 229 -15.36 17.08 9.15
C MET A 229 -15.76 15.62 8.94
N ASN A 230 -16.42 15.33 7.83
CA ASN A 230 -16.74 13.97 7.41
C ASN A 230 -16.05 13.60 6.09
N MET A 231 -16.13 12.33 5.69
CA MET A 231 -15.45 11.86 4.47
C MET A 231 -16.00 12.49 3.20
N THR A 232 -17.28 12.84 3.17
CA THR A 232 -17.92 13.55 2.06
C THR A 232 -17.29 14.93 1.89
N ASP A 233 -17.05 15.65 2.98
CA ASP A 233 -16.39 16.96 2.93
C ASP A 233 -14.96 16.83 2.36
N VAL A 234 -14.20 15.82 2.82
CA VAL A 234 -12.85 15.53 2.30
C VAL A 234 -12.88 15.27 0.80
N MET A 235 -13.77 14.38 0.33
CA MET A 235 -13.91 14.07 -1.10
C MET A 235 -14.37 15.28 -1.91
N ALA A 236 -15.29 16.10 -1.39
CA ALA A 236 -15.78 17.30 -2.06
C ALA A 236 -14.67 18.35 -2.19
N MET A 237 -13.89 18.58 -1.13
CA MET A 237 -12.76 19.51 -1.15
C MET A 237 -11.69 19.06 -2.15
N VAL A 238 -11.33 17.77 -2.15
CA VAL A 238 -10.37 17.22 -3.13
C VAL A 238 -10.91 17.29 -4.55
N GLY A 239 -12.20 17.00 -4.75
CA GLY A 239 -12.88 17.11 -6.04
C GLY A 239 -12.94 18.52 -6.61
N ALA A 240 -12.88 19.54 -5.74
CA ALA A 240 -12.85 20.95 -6.14
C ALA A 240 -11.42 21.47 -6.44
N LEU A 241 -10.37 20.70 -6.13
CA LEU A 241 -9.00 21.11 -6.45
C LEU A 241 -8.78 21.09 -7.97
N PRO A 242 -8.12 22.11 -8.55
CA PRO A 242 -7.77 22.08 -9.96
C PRO A 242 -6.84 20.90 -10.22
N GLY A 243 -7.13 20.13 -11.28
CA GLY A 243 -6.28 19.03 -11.70
C GLY A 243 -4.86 19.55 -11.97
N ARG A 244 -3.85 18.97 -11.30
CA ARG A 244 -2.45 19.19 -11.70
C ARG A 244 -2.11 18.32 -12.89
N ASP A 245 -1.30 18.85 -13.79
CA ASP A 245 -0.75 18.10 -14.91
C ASP A 245 -0.05 16.81 -14.44
N PRO A 246 -0.16 15.71 -15.21
CA PRO A 246 0.52 14.47 -14.89
C PRO A 246 2.03 14.69 -14.82
N VAL A 247 2.66 14.19 -13.76
CA VAL A 247 4.14 14.13 -13.69
C VAL A 247 4.61 13.08 -14.70
N PRO A 248 5.47 13.44 -15.67
CA PRO A 248 5.99 12.48 -16.64
C PRO A 248 6.79 11.38 -15.93
N PRO A 249 6.80 10.14 -16.47
CA PRO A 249 7.55 9.04 -15.89
C PRO A 249 9.04 9.38 -15.86
N VAL A 250 9.70 9.12 -14.73
CA VAL A 250 11.16 9.16 -14.65
C VAL A 250 11.69 7.94 -15.40
N SER A 251 12.39 8.15 -16.52
CA SER A 251 13.06 7.09 -17.27
C SER A 251 14.05 6.35 -16.36
N ALA A 252 13.95 5.02 -16.34
CA ALA A 252 14.80 4.11 -15.57
C ALA A 252 16.23 4.04 -16.11
#